data_AF-A0A7C5VEG7-F1
#
_entry.id   AF-A0A7C5VEG7-F1
#
_cell.length_a   1.000
_cell.length_b   1.000
_cell.length_c   1.000
_cell.angle_alpha   90.00
_cell.angle_beta   90.00
_cell.angle_gamma   90.00
#
_symmetry.space_group_name_H-M   'P 1'
#
loop_
_entity.id
_entity.type
_entity.pdbx_description
1 polymer ?
#
loop_
_entity_poly.entity_id
_entity_poly.type
_entity_poly.pdbx_seq_one_letter_code
_entity_poly.pdbx_strand_id
1 'polypeptide(L)'
;MIETKDIKDLLFAVKFPFTKTAKELISREITIDYDLMERSKKRVEDSIFGKKITPTITSDPNILFRELLSFPISKIIISQIDKKFRKKVVESFVSAEANRSVDFLRNEKEYFELDAERICRELGIDRKG
;
A
#
# COMPACT_ATOMS: atom_id res chain seq x y z
N MET A 1 7.60 -21.33 1.89
CA MET A 1 8.80 -20.48 1.96
C MET A 1 8.63 -19.38 0.92
N ILE A 2 8.90 -18.14 1.29
CA ILE A 2 8.87 -16.98 0.38
C ILE A 2 10.28 -16.89 -0.23
N GLU A 3 10.40 -16.95 -1.56
CA GLU A 3 11.70 -16.91 -2.24
C GLU A 3 12.30 -15.50 -2.22
N THR A 4 13.60 -15.35 -2.51
CA THR A 4 14.28 -14.03 -2.56
C THR A 4 13.74 -13.12 -3.66
N LYS A 5 13.06 -13.67 -4.67
CA LYS A 5 12.30 -12.91 -5.66
C LYS A 5 11.01 -12.33 -5.06
N ASP A 6 10.33 -13.13 -4.24
CA ASP A 6 9.10 -12.72 -3.57
C ASP A 6 9.35 -11.59 -2.54
N ILE A 7 10.51 -11.53 -1.87
CA ILE A 7 10.77 -10.44 -0.90
C ILE A 7 10.95 -9.08 -1.58
N LYS A 8 11.59 -9.01 -2.75
CA LYS A 8 11.72 -7.76 -3.53
C LYS A 8 10.35 -7.30 -4.03
N ASP A 9 9.54 -8.24 -4.50
CA ASP A 9 8.18 -7.96 -4.95
C ASP A 9 7.26 -7.57 -3.79
N LEU A 10 7.43 -8.16 -2.60
CA LEU A 10 6.74 -7.74 -1.37
C LEU A 10 7.13 -6.33 -0.95
N LEU A 11 8.43 -5.98 -0.96
CA LEU A 11 8.89 -4.63 -0.65
C LEU A 11 8.31 -3.61 -1.63
N PHE A 12 8.35 -3.92 -2.93
CA PHE A 12 7.73 -3.09 -3.97
C PHE A 12 6.22 -2.94 -3.73
N ALA A 13 5.51 -4.03 -3.46
CA ALA A 13 4.07 -4.02 -3.21
C ALA A 13 3.70 -3.23 -1.93
N VAL A 14 4.49 -3.31 -0.86
CA VAL A 14 4.28 -2.52 0.36
C VAL A 14 4.42 -1.02 0.07
N LYS A 15 5.41 -0.63 -0.73
CA LYS A 15 5.58 0.76 -1.17
C LYS A 15 4.43 1.21 -2.07
N PHE A 16 4.00 0.35 -3.00
CA PHE A 16 3.02 0.65 -4.04
C PHE A 16 1.87 -0.37 -4.08
N PRO A 17 0.94 -0.34 -3.10
CA PRO A 17 -0.04 -1.40 -2.87
C PRO A 17 -1.23 -1.39 -3.84
N PHE A 18 -1.25 -0.44 -4.78
CA PHE A 18 -2.24 -0.33 -5.86
C PHE A 18 -1.83 -1.05 -7.14
N THR A 19 -0.59 -1.54 -7.21
CA THR A 19 0.02 -2.13 -8.41
C THR A 19 -0.49 -3.55 -8.69
N LYS A 20 -0.15 -4.09 -9.87
CA LYS A 20 -0.57 -5.45 -10.28
C LYS A 20 0.12 -6.51 -9.41
N THR A 21 1.42 -6.36 -9.16
CA THR A 21 2.21 -7.19 -8.26
C THR A 21 1.56 -7.27 -6.88
N ALA A 22 1.15 -6.13 -6.32
CA ALA A 22 0.47 -6.10 -5.03
C ALA A 22 -0.82 -6.94 -5.04
N LYS A 23 -1.65 -6.80 -6.08
CA LYS A 23 -2.90 -7.57 -6.22
C LYS A 23 -2.66 -9.07 -6.33
N GLU A 24 -1.64 -9.48 -7.08
CA GLU A 24 -1.27 -10.89 -7.25
C GLU A 24 -0.79 -11.50 -5.93
N LEU A 25 0.02 -10.78 -5.16
CA LEU A 25 0.49 -11.24 -3.84
C LEU A 25 -0.67 -11.41 -2.84
N ILE A 26 -1.66 -10.51 -2.87
CA ILE A 26 -2.83 -10.54 -1.97
C ILE A 26 -3.83 -11.65 -2.34
N SER A 27 -3.78 -12.24 -3.54
CA SER A 27 -4.77 -13.24 -4.01
C SER A 27 -4.79 -14.59 -3.27
N ARG A 28 -4.02 -14.72 -2.18
CA ARG A 28 -3.90 -15.93 -1.36
C ARG A 28 -4.96 -15.94 -0.24
N GLU A 29 -5.20 -17.10 0.36
CA GLU A 29 -6.05 -17.22 1.54
C GLU A 29 -5.43 -16.42 2.71
N ILE A 30 -6.24 -15.59 3.38
CA ILE A 30 -5.77 -14.63 4.38
C ILE A 30 -6.57 -14.80 5.66
N THR A 31 -5.85 -14.95 6.78
CA THR A 31 -6.43 -14.82 8.11
C THR A 31 -6.33 -13.38 8.58
N ILE A 32 -7.46 -12.78 8.96
CA ILE A 32 -7.49 -11.44 9.57
C ILE A 32 -7.43 -11.62 11.08
N ASP A 33 -6.32 -11.20 11.68
CA ASP A 33 -6.14 -11.15 13.12
C ASP A 33 -6.33 -9.72 13.67
N TYR A 34 -6.24 -9.60 14.99
CA TYR A 34 -6.44 -8.33 15.69
C TYR A 34 -5.40 -7.27 15.28
N ASP A 35 -4.10 -7.58 15.24
CA ASP A 35 -3.10 -6.56 14.93
C ASP A 35 -3.19 -6.08 13.48
N LEU A 36 -3.54 -6.97 12.54
CA LEU A 36 -3.77 -6.59 11.16
C LEU A 36 -4.95 -5.62 11.04
N MET A 37 -6.02 -5.86 11.80
CA MET A 37 -7.16 -4.95 11.88
C MET A 37 -6.77 -3.61 12.51
N GLU A 38 -6.03 -3.63 13.63
CA GLU A 38 -5.56 -2.42 14.30
C GLU A 38 -4.64 -1.59 13.40
N ARG A 39 -3.71 -2.24 12.71
CA ARG A 39 -2.82 -1.59 11.74
C ARG A 39 -3.60 -0.94 10.60
N SER A 40 -4.62 -1.62 10.09
CA SER A 40 -5.50 -1.12 9.02
C SER A 40 -6.32 0.08 9.49
N LYS A 41 -6.87 0.01 10.71
CA LYS A 41 -7.59 1.13 11.32
C LYS A 41 -6.68 2.34 11.51
N LYS A 42 -5.47 2.15 12.04
CA LYS A 42 -4.46 3.20 12.20
C LYS A 42 -4.13 3.88 10.86
N ARG A 43 -4.00 3.09 9.79
CA ARG A 43 -3.74 3.57 8.43
C ARG A 43 -4.87 4.51 7.93
N VAL A 44 -6.13 4.17 8.21
CA VAL A 44 -7.29 5.02 7.92
C VAL A 44 -7.28 6.28 8.78
N GLU A 45 -7.07 6.16 10.10
CA GLU A 45 -7.02 7.29 11.03
C GLU A 45 -5.93 8.28 10.65
N ASP A 46 -4.72 7.81 10.37
CA ASP A 46 -3.61 8.64 9.97
C ASP A 46 -3.96 9.45 8.71
N SER A 47 -4.65 8.83 7.74
CA SER A 47 -5.12 9.54 6.55
C SER A 47 -6.15 10.63 6.84
N ILE A 48 -7.08 10.39 7.77
CA ILE A 48 -8.15 11.34 8.12
C ILE A 48 -7.57 12.55 8.87
N PHE A 49 -6.60 12.30 9.75
CA PHE A 49 -5.97 13.34 10.57
C PHE A 49 -4.79 14.04 9.86
N GLY A 50 -4.57 13.77 8.57
CA GLY A 50 -3.47 14.37 7.81
C GLY A 50 -2.09 13.94 8.30
N LYS A 51 -1.99 12.84 9.02
CA LYS A 51 -0.73 12.24 9.45
C LYS A 51 -0.12 11.45 8.30
N LYS A 52 1.20 11.33 8.31
CA LYS A 52 1.91 10.50 7.34
C LYS A 52 1.64 9.03 7.63
N ILE A 53 1.18 8.30 6.61
CA ILE A 53 1.11 6.84 6.66
C ILE A 53 2.53 6.30 6.51
N THR A 54 3.11 5.80 7.60
CA THR A 54 4.43 5.15 7.59
C THR A 54 4.25 3.65 7.49
N PRO A 55 4.77 2.98 6.45
CA PRO A 55 4.74 1.52 6.38
C PRO A 55 5.86 0.91 7.21
N THR A 56 5.63 -0.30 7.71
CA THR A 56 6.67 -1.10 8.33
C THR A 56 7.52 -1.76 7.24
N ILE A 57 8.75 -1.26 7.05
CA ILE A 57 9.76 -1.84 6.14
C ILE A 57 10.71 -2.71 6.97
N THR A 58 10.85 -3.97 6.60
CA THR A 58 11.66 -4.97 7.32
C THR A 58 12.15 -6.05 6.35
N SER A 59 13.07 -6.90 6.81
CA SER A 59 13.50 -8.12 6.12
C SER A 59 12.58 -9.31 6.37
N ASP A 60 11.63 -9.23 7.30
CA ASP A 60 10.66 -10.29 7.57
C ASP A 60 9.50 -10.27 6.54
N PRO A 61 9.39 -11.28 5.66
CA PRO A 61 8.34 -11.31 4.66
C PRO A 61 6.92 -11.40 5.22
N ASN A 62 6.73 -12.00 6.39
CA ASN A 62 5.39 -12.12 7.00
C ASN A 62 4.90 -10.74 7.47
N ILE A 63 5.80 -9.94 8.05
CA ILE A 63 5.48 -8.57 8.46
C ILE A 63 5.19 -7.70 7.23
N LEU A 64 6.00 -7.81 6.17
CA LEU A 64 5.74 -7.10 4.91
C LEU A 64 4.40 -7.50 4.29
N PHE A 65 4.08 -8.80 4.29
CA PHE A 65 2.80 -9.28 3.79
C PHE A 65 1.62 -8.75 4.61
N ARG A 66 1.71 -8.74 5.95
CA ARG A 66 0.69 -8.13 6.82
C ARG A 66 0.56 -6.62 6.56
N GLU A 67 1.68 -5.91 6.38
CA GLU A 67 1.65 -4.49 6.02
C GLU A 67 0.96 -4.26 4.67
N LEU A 68 1.21 -5.11 3.68
CA LEU A 68 0.54 -5.07 2.38
C LEU A 68 -0.98 -5.31 2.51
N LEU A 69 -1.38 -6.32 3.29
CA LEU A 69 -2.79 -6.66 3.54
C LEU A 69 -3.55 -5.54 4.26
N SER A 70 -2.87 -4.68 5.00
CA SER A 70 -3.54 -3.55 5.67
C SER A 70 -4.19 -2.58 4.67
N PHE A 71 -3.68 -2.50 3.43
CA PHE A 71 -4.23 -1.61 2.40
C PHE A 71 -5.65 -2.00 1.93
N PRO A 72 -5.93 -3.23 1.47
CA PRO A 72 -7.29 -3.63 1.12
C PRO A 72 -8.23 -3.63 2.33
N ILE A 73 -7.77 -4.02 3.52
CA ILE A 73 -8.61 -3.99 4.74
C ILE A 73 -8.99 -2.55 5.11
N SER A 74 -8.08 -1.58 4.94
CA SER A 74 -8.40 -0.15 5.11
C SER A 74 -9.56 0.29 4.21
N LYS A 75 -9.62 -0.19 2.97
CA LYS A 75 -10.74 0.10 2.06
C LYS A 75 -12.06 -0.54 2.55
N ILE A 76 -12.00 -1.74 3.12
CA ILE A 76 -13.17 -2.38 3.75
C ILE A 76 -13.64 -1.52 4.93
N ILE A 77 -12.75 -1.07 5.82
CA ILE A 77 -13.09 -0.18 6.94
C ILE A 77 -13.78 1.09 6.42
N ILE A 78 -13.19 1.74 5.41
CA ILE A 78 -13.77 2.96 4.81
C ILE A 78 -15.15 2.70 4.20
N SER A 79 -15.38 1.52 3.62
CA SER A 79 -16.69 1.14 3.06
C SER A 79 -17.79 1.04 4.12
N GLN A 80 -17.43 0.81 5.38
CA GLN A 80 -18.37 0.75 6.52
C GLN A 80 -18.69 2.13 7.10
N ILE A 81 -17.95 3.18 6.71
CA ILE A 81 -18.22 4.55 7.15
C ILE A 81 -19.53 5.04 6.55
N ASP A 82 -20.30 5.78 7.34
CA ASP A 82 -21.55 6.40 6.92
C ASP A 82 -21.39 7.19 5.61
N LYS A 83 -22.39 7.05 4.73
CA LYS A 83 -22.37 7.60 3.37
C LYS A 83 -22.11 9.11 3.35
N LYS A 84 -22.58 9.86 4.37
CA LYS A 84 -22.39 11.31 4.49
C LYS A 84 -20.91 11.70 4.61
N PHE A 85 -20.09 10.87 5.25
CA PHE A 85 -18.67 11.15 5.50
C PHE A 85 -17.73 10.38 4.59
N ARG A 86 -18.18 9.26 4.02
CA ARG A 86 -17.36 8.33 3.23
C ARG A 86 -16.58 9.01 2.11
N LYS A 87 -17.20 9.94 1.37
CA LYS A 87 -16.52 10.66 0.27
C LYS A 87 -15.25 11.37 0.76
N LYS A 88 -15.37 12.14 1.85
CA LYS A 88 -14.24 12.88 2.43
C LYS A 88 -13.15 11.92 2.91
N VAL A 89 -13.53 10.81 3.55
CA VAL A 89 -12.57 9.81 4.03
C VAL A 89 -11.84 9.12 2.87
N VAL A 90 -12.54 8.80 1.78
CA VAL A 90 -11.92 8.23 0.57
C VAL A 90 -10.91 9.21 -0.03
N GLU A 91 -11.28 10.48 -0.18
CA GLU A 91 -10.38 11.52 -0.73
C GLU A 91 -9.13 11.71 0.12
N SER A 92 -9.30 11.76 1.45
CA SER A 92 -8.19 11.82 2.41
C SER A 92 -7.28 10.59 2.32
N PHE A 93 -7.87 9.39 2.26
CA PHE A 93 -7.12 8.15 2.18
C PHE A 93 -6.32 8.02 0.88
N VAL A 94 -6.94 8.29 -0.27
CA VAL A 94 -6.27 8.26 -1.57
C VAL A 94 -5.12 9.26 -1.61
N SER A 95 -5.34 10.48 -1.11
CA SER A 95 -4.30 11.51 -1.07
C SER A 95 -3.12 11.11 -0.18
N ALA A 96 -3.39 10.56 1.01
CA ALA A 96 -2.35 10.10 1.93
C ALA A 96 -1.52 8.95 1.33
N GLU A 97 -2.15 7.99 0.66
CA GLU A 97 -1.47 6.88 -0.02
C GLU A 97 -0.63 7.32 -1.22
N ALA A 98 -1.16 8.27 -2.01
CA ALA A 98 -0.42 8.86 -3.11
C ALA A 98 0.83 9.59 -2.60
N ASN A 99 0.68 10.44 -1.57
CA ASN A 99 1.80 11.14 -0.96
C ASN A 99 2.84 10.18 -0.38
N ARG A 100 2.40 9.11 0.31
CA ARG A 100 3.29 8.05 0.80
C ARG A 100 4.11 7.42 -0.32
N SER A 101 3.48 7.13 -1.45
CA SER A 101 4.14 6.51 -2.61
C SER A 101 5.13 7.47 -3.28
N VAL A 102 4.78 8.76 -3.38
CA VAL A 102 5.67 9.81 -3.90
C VAL A 102 6.89 9.99 -3.00
N ASP A 103 6.72 9.88 -1.68
CA ASP A 103 7.84 9.95 -0.73
C ASP A 103 8.86 8.82 -0.96
N PHE A 104 8.41 7.60 -1.28
CA PHE A 104 9.33 6.51 -1.62
C PHE A 104 10.14 6.82 -2.88
N LEU A 105 9.46 7.26 -3.93
CA LEU A 105 10.10 7.65 -5.18
C LEU A 105 11.15 8.76 -4.96
N ARG A 106 10.80 9.81 -4.19
CA ARG A 106 11.72 10.94 -3.97
C ARG A 106 12.93 10.61 -3.12
N ASN A 107 12.78 9.76 -2.12
CA ASN A 107 13.84 9.47 -1.15
C ASN A 107 14.77 8.35 -1.60
N GLU A 108 14.31 7.45 -2.48
CA GLU A 108 15.13 6.34 -3.01
C GLU A 108 15.68 6.66 -4.41
N LYS A 109 16.52 7.70 -4.50
CA LYS A 109 17.05 8.20 -5.78
C LYS A 109 17.71 7.13 -6.65
N GLU A 110 18.36 6.14 -6.03
CA GLU A 110 19.05 5.04 -6.73
C GLU A 110 18.08 4.14 -7.53
N TYR A 111 16.83 4.02 -7.08
CA TYR A 111 15.82 3.14 -7.69
C TYR A 111 14.68 3.92 -8.37
N PHE A 112 14.72 5.26 -8.32
CA PHE A 112 13.62 6.11 -8.77
C PHE A 112 13.14 5.79 -10.19
N GLU A 113 14.05 5.74 -11.17
CA GLU A 113 13.69 5.50 -12.57
C GLU A 113 13.09 4.11 -12.77
N LEU A 114 13.74 3.08 -12.18
CA LEU A 114 13.29 1.69 -12.27
C LEU A 114 11.91 1.47 -11.62
N ASP A 115 11.69 2.03 -10.42
CA ASP A 115 10.42 1.91 -9.72
C ASP A 115 9.33 2.72 -10.42
N ALA A 116 9.63 3.92 -10.92
CA ALA A 116 8.68 4.73 -11.68
C ALA A 116 8.25 4.03 -12.98
N GLU A 117 9.20 3.47 -13.73
CA GLU A 117 8.91 2.68 -14.94
C GLU A 117 8.08 1.43 -14.63
N ARG A 118 8.45 0.71 -13.55
CA ARG A 118 7.70 -0.45 -13.11
C ARG A 118 6.26 -0.07 -12.74
N ILE A 119 6.05 1.02 -12.00
CA ILE A 119 4.71 1.51 -11.64
C ILE A 119 3.90 1.85 -12.90
N CYS A 120 4.47 2.61 -13.85
CA CYS A 120 3.79 2.95 -15.10
C CYS A 120 3.30 1.70 -15.84
N ARG A 121 4.20 0.71 -16.01
CA ARG A 121 3.87 -0.57 -16.64
C ARG A 121 2.77 -1.32 -15.88
N GLU A 122 2.83 -1.38 -14.56
CA GLU A 122 1.84 -2.09 -13.73
C GLU A 122 0.48 -1.40 -13.66
N LEU A 123 0.43 -0.09 -13.95
CA LEU A 123 -0.80 0.69 -14.06
C LEU A 123 -1.33 0.76 -15.51
N GLY A 124 -0.63 0.20 -16.49
CA GLY A 124 -0.99 0.32 -17.90
C GLY A 124 -0.87 1.74 -18.44
N ILE A 125 0.00 2.56 -17.84
CA ILE A 125 0.28 3.92 -18.28
C ILE A 125 1.40 3.85 -19.31
N ASP A 126 1.05 4.17 -20.56
CA ASP A 126 1.99 4.20 -21.65
C ASP A 126 2.83 5.50 -21.56
N ARG A 127 4.11 5.37 -21.24
CA ARG A 127 5.00 6.51 -21.05
C ARG A 127 5.49 6.99 -22.41
N LYS A 128 4.74 7.87 -23.05
CA LYS A 128 5.25 8.65 -24.19
C LYS A 128 6.23 9.68 -23.64
N GLY A 129 7.52 9.42 -23.86
CA GLY A 129 8.57 10.42 -23.71
C GLY A 129 8.37 11.54 -24.73
#